data_AF-A0A8S8XKB6-F1
#
_entry.id   AF-A0A8S8XKB6-F1
#
_cell.length_a   1.000
_cell.length_b   1.000
_cell.length_c   1.000
_cell.angle_alpha   90.00
_cell.angle_beta   90.00
_cell.angle_gamma   90.00
#
_symmetry.space_group_name_H-M   'P 1'
#
loop_
_entity.id
_entity.type
_entity.pdbx_description
1 polymer ?
#
loop_
_entity_poly.entity_id
_entity_poly.type
_entity_poly.pdbx_seq_one_letter_code
_entity_poly.pdbx_strand_id
1 'polypeptide(L)'
;MAEREAEALQRSEVARRKAQSEIERAQYELEGERLRAEEIAREEVSKQQIEIAAEAEAERQRRIARGQADAILAKYNAEAEGTRAVLEAKAAGYQSLVSSAGGDAKAAATLLMVEKIEEIVARQTEAISNLKIDKITVWDSGSGGEGGSTANFVSSLIKSLPPVHDVAKMAGVDLPDYLGSMKEE
;
A
#
# COMPACT_ATOMS: atom_id res chain seq x y z
N MET A 1 -22.58 17.01 103.63
CA MET A 1 -21.55 16.01 103.27
C MET A 1 -21.97 15.24 102.01
N ALA A 2 -23.18 14.65 101.99
CA ALA A 2 -23.68 13.88 100.84
C ALA A 2 -23.73 14.62 99.48
N GLU A 3 -24.10 15.91 99.44
CA GLU A 3 -24.17 16.67 98.17
C GLU A 3 -22.79 16.85 97.50
N ARG A 4 -21.73 17.08 98.29
CA ARG A 4 -20.36 17.24 97.75
C ARG A 4 -19.79 15.92 97.20
N GLU A 5 -20.18 14.78 97.77
CA GLU A 5 -19.80 13.46 97.26
C GLU A 5 -20.51 13.12 95.95
N ALA A 6 -21.80 13.42 95.84
CA ALA A 6 -22.57 13.21 94.60
C ALA A 6 -22.03 14.07 93.45
N GLU A 7 -21.67 15.33 93.73
CA GLU A 7 -21.12 16.25 92.73
C GLU A 7 -19.71 15.84 92.27
N ALA A 8 -18.88 15.29 93.18
CA ALA A 8 -17.58 14.74 92.86
C ALA A 8 -17.68 13.46 92.01
N LEU A 9 -18.64 12.57 92.32
CA LEU A 9 -18.93 11.38 91.52
C LEU A 9 -19.41 11.74 90.11
N GLN A 10 -20.33 12.71 89.99
CA GLN A 10 -20.81 13.18 88.70
C GLN A 10 -19.69 13.80 87.86
N ARG A 11 -18.83 14.63 88.46
CA ARG A 11 -17.66 15.19 87.75
C ARG A 11 -16.69 14.10 87.31
N SER A 12 -16.44 13.10 88.14
CA SER A 12 -15.58 11.97 87.81
C SER A 12 -16.13 11.15 86.64
N GLU A 13 -17.43 10.83 86.65
CA GLU A 13 -18.09 10.11 85.56
C GLU A 13 -18.11 10.90 84.25
N VAL A 14 -18.38 12.22 84.31
CA VAL A 14 -18.36 13.09 83.13
C VAL A 14 -16.95 13.20 82.55
N ALA A 15 -15.92 13.34 83.39
CA ALA A 15 -14.53 13.35 82.95
C ALA A 15 -14.14 12.01 82.31
N ARG A 16 -14.55 10.89 82.92
CA ARG A 16 -14.30 9.54 82.39
C ARG A 16 -14.99 9.31 81.04
N ARG A 17 -16.27 9.70 80.91
CA ARG A 17 -17.03 9.62 79.65
C ARG A 17 -16.43 10.52 78.55
N LYS A 18 -15.97 11.72 78.89
CA LYS A 18 -15.29 12.62 77.95
C LYS A 18 -13.99 12.02 77.43
N ALA A 19 -13.14 11.53 78.33
CA ALA A 19 -11.90 10.86 77.94
C ALA A 19 -12.17 9.64 77.05
N GLN A 20 -13.21 8.86 77.36
CA GLN A 20 -13.59 7.70 76.57
C GLN A 20 -14.10 8.08 75.16
N SER A 21 -14.91 9.15 75.05
CA SER A 21 -15.35 9.68 73.77
C SER A 21 -14.22 10.26 72.92
N GLU A 22 -13.21 10.89 73.54
CA GLU A 22 -12.03 11.40 72.84
C GLU A 22 -11.16 10.26 72.31
N ILE A 23 -10.99 9.18 73.10
CA ILE A 23 -10.28 7.97 72.67
C ILE A 23 -10.99 7.31 71.48
N GLU A 24 -12.32 7.16 71.55
CA GLU A 24 -13.11 6.57 70.45
C GLU A 24 -13.04 7.42 69.17
N ARG A 25 -13.08 8.75 69.29
CA ARG A 25 -12.89 9.65 68.13
C ARG A 25 -11.50 9.52 67.53
N ALA A 26 -10.45 9.50 68.35
CA ALA A 26 -9.09 9.32 67.89
C ALA A 26 -8.90 7.96 67.20
N GLN A 27 -9.52 6.88 67.72
CA GLN A 27 -9.50 5.56 67.07
C GLN A 27 -10.24 5.57 65.73
N TYR A 28 -11.41 6.19 65.66
CA TYR A 28 -12.18 6.31 64.41
C TYR A 28 -11.41 7.08 63.33
N GLU A 29 -10.78 8.20 63.69
CA GLU A 29 -9.96 8.98 62.76
C GLU A 29 -8.77 8.17 62.25
N LEU A 30 -8.07 7.47 63.16
CA LEU A 30 -6.89 6.68 62.81
C LEU A 30 -7.25 5.45 61.93
N GLU A 31 -8.39 4.80 62.19
CA GLU A 31 -8.91 3.75 61.32
C GLU A 31 -9.33 4.29 59.95
N GLY A 32 -9.97 5.46 59.91
CA GLY A 32 -10.35 6.14 58.67
C GLY A 32 -9.14 6.53 57.81
N GLU A 33 -8.07 7.05 58.43
CA GLU A 33 -6.81 7.32 57.77
C GLU A 33 -6.13 6.05 57.26
N ARG A 34 -6.14 4.97 58.04
CA ARG A 34 -5.58 3.68 57.62
C ARG A 34 -6.30 3.12 56.40
N LEU A 35 -7.63 3.14 56.40
CA LEU A 35 -8.43 2.66 55.26
C LEU A 35 -8.21 3.52 54.01
N ARG A 36 -8.13 4.85 54.16
CA ARG A 36 -7.82 5.77 53.06
C ARG A 36 -6.41 5.51 52.51
N ALA A 37 -5.41 5.32 53.38
CA ALA A 37 -4.06 5.03 52.96
C ALA A 37 -3.97 3.71 52.18
N GLU A 38 -4.71 2.68 52.62
CA GLU A 38 -4.80 1.39 51.94
C GLU A 38 -5.48 1.50 50.57
N GLU A 39 -6.58 2.25 50.47
CA GLU A 39 -7.29 2.49 49.22
C GLU A 39 -6.45 3.31 48.23
N ILE A 40 -5.78 4.37 48.70
CA ILE A 40 -4.86 5.17 47.89
C ILE A 40 -3.70 4.30 47.39
N ALA A 41 -3.09 3.49 48.26
CA ALA A 41 -2.01 2.59 47.86
C ALA A 41 -2.47 1.58 46.81
N ARG A 42 -3.70 1.06 46.93
CA ARG A 42 -4.28 0.16 45.93
C ARG A 42 -4.48 0.83 44.58
N GLU A 43 -4.97 2.08 44.57
CA GLU A 43 -5.15 2.84 43.33
C GLU A 43 -3.82 3.27 42.70
N GLU A 44 -2.80 3.59 43.49
CA GLU A 44 -1.45 3.85 42.96
C GLU A 44 -0.86 2.62 42.28
N VAL A 45 -1.02 1.44 42.90
CA VAL A 45 -0.61 0.16 42.29
C VAL A 45 -1.40 -0.12 41.02
N SER A 46 -2.72 0.12 41.00
CA SER A 46 -3.56 -0.06 39.82
C SER A 46 -3.09 0.84 38.67
N LYS A 47 -2.82 2.12 38.96
CA LYS A 47 -2.30 3.09 38.01
C LYS A 47 -0.95 2.67 37.45
N GLN A 48 -0.01 2.29 38.31
CA GLN A 48 1.32 1.82 37.88
C GLN A 48 1.23 0.58 37.00
N GLN A 49 0.35 -0.38 37.33
CA GLN A 49 0.13 -1.56 36.49
C GLN A 49 -0.38 -1.18 35.10
N ILE A 50 -1.32 -0.24 35.01
CA ILE A 50 -1.84 0.25 33.72
C ILE A 50 -0.75 0.97 32.92
N GLU A 51 0.04 1.84 33.56
CA GLU A 51 1.15 2.54 32.90
C GLU A 51 2.19 1.57 32.36
N ILE A 52 2.62 0.59 33.18
CA ILE A 52 3.59 -0.44 32.76
C ILE A 52 3.02 -1.30 31.63
N ALA A 53 1.74 -1.69 31.70
CA ALA A 53 1.10 -2.48 30.66
C ALA A 53 1.02 -1.71 29.33
N ALA A 54 0.64 -0.43 29.37
CA ALA A 54 0.58 0.43 28.19
C ALA A 54 1.97 0.65 27.58
N GLU A 55 2.99 0.86 28.41
CA GLU A 55 4.37 1.02 27.95
C GLU A 55 4.91 -0.29 27.32
N ALA A 56 4.61 -1.43 27.93
CA ALA A 56 4.97 -2.75 27.40
C ALA A 56 4.29 -3.01 26.04
N GLU A 57 3.03 -2.64 25.89
CA GLU A 57 2.29 -2.79 24.63
C GLU A 57 2.84 -1.85 23.54
N ALA A 58 3.13 -0.60 23.89
CA ALA A 58 3.78 0.34 22.99
C ALA A 58 5.16 -0.15 22.53
N GLU A 59 5.97 -0.69 23.44
CA GLU A 59 7.29 -1.22 23.10
C GLU A 59 7.22 -2.49 22.25
N ARG A 60 6.24 -3.36 22.52
CA ARG A 60 5.94 -4.52 21.69
C ARG A 60 5.58 -4.08 20.27
N GLN A 61 4.69 -3.09 20.13
CA GLN A 61 4.27 -2.60 18.83
C GLN A 61 5.42 -1.92 18.07
N ARG A 62 6.27 -1.14 18.77
CA ARG A 62 7.49 -0.58 18.17
C ARG A 62 8.42 -1.67 17.64
N ARG A 63 8.64 -2.75 18.38
CA ARG A 63 9.48 -3.87 17.93
C ARG A 63 8.88 -4.62 16.74
N ILE A 64 7.58 -4.87 16.76
CA ILE A 64 6.88 -5.51 15.63
C ILE A 64 6.98 -4.65 14.38
N ALA A 65 6.71 -3.34 14.50
CA ALA A 65 6.78 -2.41 13.37
C ALA A 65 8.20 -2.33 12.79
N ARG A 66 9.24 -2.31 13.63
CA ARG A 66 10.64 -2.38 13.17
C ARG A 66 10.93 -3.69 12.45
N GLY A 67 10.56 -4.83 13.03
CA GLY A 67 10.77 -6.13 12.38
C GLY A 67 10.03 -6.26 11.04
N GLN A 68 8.83 -5.70 10.94
CA GLN A 68 8.09 -5.63 9.68
C GLN A 68 8.76 -4.72 8.66
N ALA A 69 9.24 -3.54 9.07
CA ALA A 69 9.97 -2.64 8.19
C ALA A 69 11.26 -3.28 7.66
N ASP A 70 12.03 -3.93 8.53
CA ASP A 70 13.26 -4.65 8.17
C ASP A 70 12.97 -5.79 7.20
N ALA A 71 11.90 -6.56 7.44
CA ALA A 71 11.49 -7.64 6.54
C ALA A 71 11.06 -7.12 5.16
N ILE A 72 10.30 -6.01 5.13
CA ILE A 72 9.87 -5.37 3.88
C ILE A 72 11.08 -4.83 3.11
N LEU A 73 11.99 -4.16 3.79
CA LEU A 73 13.21 -3.63 3.19
C LEU A 73 14.10 -4.75 2.63
N ALA A 74 14.26 -5.84 3.38
CA ALA A 74 14.98 -7.02 2.92
C ALA A 74 14.33 -7.63 1.66
N LYS A 75 13.00 -7.71 1.62
CA LYS A 75 12.27 -8.19 0.44
C LYS A 75 12.50 -7.29 -0.77
N TYR A 76 12.36 -5.97 -0.62
CA TYR A 76 12.59 -5.04 -1.73
C TYR A 76 14.04 -5.05 -2.22
N ASN A 77 15.01 -5.16 -1.31
CA ASN A 77 16.41 -5.28 -1.71
C ASN A 77 16.65 -6.58 -2.49
N ALA A 78 16.09 -7.71 -2.04
CA ALA A 78 16.21 -8.97 -2.77
C ALA A 78 15.55 -8.91 -4.16
N GLU A 79 14.38 -8.28 -4.27
CA GLU A 79 13.71 -8.04 -5.55
C GLU A 79 14.53 -7.10 -6.46
N ALA A 80 15.09 -6.03 -5.91
CA ALA A 80 15.95 -5.10 -6.64
C ALA A 80 17.24 -5.76 -7.13
N GLU A 81 17.88 -6.58 -6.29
CA GLU A 81 19.07 -7.34 -6.67
C GLU A 81 18.76 -8.40 -7.73
N GLY A 82 17.65 -9.12 -7.58
CA GLY A 82 17.22 -10.12 -8.56
C GLY A 82 16.89 -9.47 -9.91
N THR A 83 16.13 -8.38 -9.91
CA THR A 83 15.81 -7.64 -11.15
C THR A 83 17.05 -7.04 -11.79
N ARG A 84 17.98 -6.47 -11.00
CA ARG A 84 19.27 -5.98 -11.49
C ARG A 84 20.07 -7.11 -12.14
N ALA A 85 20.21 -8.26 -11.47
CA ALA A 85 20.94 -9.40 -12.02
C ALA A 85 20.35 -9.89 -13.35
N VAL A 86 19.01 -9.93 -13.46
CA VAL A 86 18.33 -10.28 -14.72
C VAL A 86 18.61 -9.24 -15.82
N LEU A 87 18.52 -7.95 -15.50
CA LEU A 87 18.78 -6.89 -16.47
C LEU A 87 20.25 -6.86 -16.92
N GLU A 88 21.18 -7.09 -16.00
CA GLU A 88 22.61 -7.15 -16.28
C GLU A 88 22.95 -8.38 -17.14
N ALA A 89 22.38 -9.54 -16.83
CA ALA A 89 22.51 -10.73 -17.66
C ALA A 89 21.93 -10.51 -19.07
N LYS A 90 20.77 -9.84 -19.18
CA LYS A 90 20.18 -9.45 -20.47
C LYS A 90 21.08 -8.50 -21.24
N ALA A 91 21.64 -7.48 -20.58
CA ALA A 91 22.55 -6.53 -21.20
C ALA A 91 23.83 -7.21 -21.72
N ALA A 92 24.41 -8.12 -20.93
CA ALA A 92 25.55 -8.93 -21.35
C ALA A 92 25.21 -9.86 -22.53
N GLY A 93 24.01 -10.45 -22.53
CA GLY A 93 23.49 -11.23 -23.65
C GLY A 93 23.33 -10.40 -24.93
N TYR A 94 22.73 -9.21 -24.83
CA TYR A 94 22.61 -8.28 -25.95
C TYR A 94 23.98 -7.82 -26.48
N GLN A 95 24.93 -7.53 -25.61
CA GLN A 95 26.29 -7.18 -26.01
C GLN A 95 26.96 -8.33 -26.77
N SER A 96 26.77 -9.57 -26.30
CA SER A 96 27.27 -10.77 -26.97
C SER A 96 26.63 -10.95 -28.34
N LEU A 97 25.32 -10.73 -28.47
CA LEU A 97 24.62 -10.76 -29.76
C LEU A 97 25.13 -9.69 -30.73
N VAL A 98 25.30 -8.44 -30.28
CA VAL A 98 25.86 -7.37 -31.12
C VAL A 98 27.28 -7.70 -31.56
N SER A 99 28.12 -8.23 -30.66
CA SER A 99 29.48 -8.65 -31.02
C SER A 99 29.50 -9.82 -32.02
N SER A 100 28.57 -10.77 -31.89
CA SER A 100 28.43 -11.92 -32.79
C SER A 100 27.88 -11.52 -34.17
N ALA A 101 27.07 -10.47 -34.22
CA ALA A 101 26.59 -9.85 -35.46
C ALA A 101 27.67 -8.97 -36.15
N GLY A 102 28.94 -9.09 -35.76
CA GLY A 102 30.04 -8.33 -36.37
C GLY A 102 30.10 -6.86 -35.94
N GLY A 103 29.45 -6.48 -34.84
CA GLY A 103 29.37 -5.10 -34.36
C GLY A 103 28.25 -4.27 -34.98
N ASP A 104 27.45 -4.85 -35.90
CA ASP A 104 26.27 -4.16 -36.44
C ASP A 104 25.08 -4.26 -35.50
N ALA A 105 24.87 -3.19 -34.73
CA ALA A 105 23.74 -3.07 -33.82
C ALA A 105 22.37 -3.14 -34.53
N LYS A 106 22.26 -2.77 -35.82
CA LYS A 106 21.00 -2.86 -36.57
C LYS A 106 20.63 -4.31 -36.86
N ALA A 107 21.60 -5.12 -37.28
CA ALA A 107 21.40 -6.55 -37.53
C ALA A 107 20.98 -7.31 -36.25
N ALA A 108 21.62 -6.99 -35.12
CA ALA A 108 21.25 -7.55 -33.82
C ALA A 108 19.84 -7.12 -33.36
N ALA A 109 19.47 -5.85 -33.59
CA ALA A 109 18.12 -5.36 -33.29
C ALA A 109 17.04 -6.03 -34.16
N THR A 110 17.32 -6.30 -35.44
CA THR A 110 16.40 -7.05 -36.30
C THR A 110 16.25 -8.50 -35.86
N LEU A 111 17.32 -9.17 -35.42
CA LEU A 111 17.24 -10.53 -34.87
C LEU A 111 16.38 -10.58 -33.60
N LEU A 112 16.57 -9.62 -32.68
CA LEU A 112 15.75 -9.50 -31.46
C LEU A 112 14.29 -9.17 -31.76
N MET A 113 14.01 -8.34 -32.77
CA MET A 113 12.65 -8.07 -33.22
C MET A 113 11.98 -9.32 -33.76
N VAL A 114 12.66 -10.11 -34.59
CA VAL A 114 12.11 -11.36 -35.14
C VAL A 114 11.75 -12.34 -34.02
N GLU A 115 12.60 -12.48 -33.01
CA GLU A 115 12.33 -13.34 -31.84
C GLU A 115 11.13 -12.84 -31.01
N LYS A 116 10.96 -11.52 -30.85
CA LYS A 116 9.83 -10.95 -30.09
C LYS A 116 8.52 -10.90 -30.86
N ILE A 117 8.56 -10.88 -32.20
CA ILE A 117 7.36 -10.94 -33.04
C ILE A 117 6.61 -12.27 -32.82
N GLU A 118 7.31 -13.39 -32.62
CA GLU A 118 6.68 -14.69 -32.34
C GLU A 118 5.83 -14.66 -31.06
N GLU A 119 6.35 -14.08 -29.97
CA GLU A 119 5.62 -13.90 -28.71
C GLU A 119 4.40 -12.97 -28.87
N ILE A 120 4.54 -11.90 -29.66
CA ILE A 120 3.43 -10.96 -29.94
C ILE A 120 2.32 -11.67 -30.72
N VAL A 121 2.69 -12.42 -31.76
CA VAL A 121 1.73 -13.19 -32.57
C VAL A 121 1.02 -14.24 -31.72
N ALA A 122 1.74 -14.96 -30.86
CA ALA A 122 1.15 -15.95 -29.95
C ALA A 122 0.11 -15.29 -29.01
N ARG A 123 0.45 -14.17 -28.36
CA ARG A 123 -0.49 -13.45 -27.49
C ARG A 123 -1.68 -12.86 -28.26
N GLN A 124 -1.47 -12.39 -29.49
CA GLN A 124 -2.55 -11.92 -30.34
C GLN A 124 -3.50 -13.07 -30.73
N THR A 125 -2.97 -14.24 -31.06
CA THR A 125 -3.81 -15.42 -31.36
C THR A 125 -4.60 -15.89 -30.14
N GLU A 126 -4.02 -15.82 -28.94
CA GLU A 126 -4.73 -16.11 -27.68
C GLU A 126 -5.85 -15.07 -27.42
N ALA A 127 -5.57 -13.78 -27.63
CA ALA A 127 -6.58 -12.73 -27.50
C ALA A 127 -7.72 -12.86 -28.53
N ILE A 128 -7.42 -13.27 -29.77
CA ILE A 128 -8.41 -13.58 -30.81
C ILE A 128 -9.19 -14.85 -30.46
N SER A 129 -8.57 -15.87 -29.88
CA SER A 129 -9.24 -17.09 -29.45
C SER A 129 -10.25 -16.87 -28.31
N ASN A 130 -9.99 -15.87 -27.46
CA ASN A 130 -10.86 -15.48 -26.35
C ASN A 130 -11.96 -14.47 -26.77
N LEU A 131 -11.86 -13.89 -27.97
CA LEU A 131 -12.97 -13.17 -28.58
C LEU A 131 -14.00 -14.20 -29.06
N LYS A 132 -15.05 -14.40 -28.25
CA LYS A 132 -16.29 -14.99 -28.78
C LYS A 132 -16.74 -14.09 -29.92
N ILE A 133 -16.63 -14.55 -31.17
CA ILE A 133 -17.20 -13.91 -32.36
C ILE A 133 -18.73 -14.12 -32.31
N ASP A 134 -19.35 -13.68 -31.22
CA ASP A 134 -20.79 -13.60 -31.09
C ASP A 134 -21.20 -12.25 -31.68
N LYS A 135 -21.65 -12.32 -32.94
CA LYS A 135 -22.40 -11.27 -33.65
C LYS A 135 -21.54 -10.14 -34.21
N ILE A 136 -21.04 -10.36 -35.43
CA ILE A 136 -20.83 -9.29 -36.40
C ILE A 136 -22.20 -8.66 -36.66
N THR A 137 -22.58 -7.64 -35.88
CA THR A 137 -23.70 -6.78 -36.24
C THR A 137 -23.11 -5.74 -37.18
N VAL A 138 -23.24 -5.99 -38.48
CA VAL A 138 -23.00 -4.96 -39.48
C VAL A 138 -23.96 -3.83 -39.15
N TRP A 139 -23.45 -2.74 -38.57
CA TRP A 139 -24.15 -1.46 -38.59
C TRP A 139 -24.06 -0.97 -40.03
N ASP A 140 -24.96 -1.49 -40.87
CA ASP A 140 -25.35 -0.84 -42.11
C ASP A 140 -26.12 0.42 -41.70
N SER A 141 -25.39 1.51 -41.45
CA SER A 141 -25.99 2.84 -41.37
C SER A 141 -26.44 3.17 -42.80
N GLY A 142 -27.70 2.87 -43.07
CA GLY A 142 -28.30 2.91 -44.39
C GLY A 142 -27.96 4.17 -45.17
N SER A 143 -27.38 3.95 -46.35
CA SER A 143 -27.50 4.85 -47.49
C SER A 143 -27.64 3.98 -48.72
N GLY A 144 -28.84 3.95 -49.27
CA GLY A 144 -29.15 3.25 -50.52
C GLY A 144 -28.25 3.73 -51.65
N GLY A 145 -27.64 2.76 -52.34
CA GLY A 145 -26.79 2.99 -53.50
C GLY A 145 -26.16 1.67 -53.93
N GLU A 146 -26.54 1.21 -55.11
CA GLU A 146 -26.21 -0.07 -55.72
C GLU A 146 -24.68 -0.18 -55.95
N GLY A 147 -23.96 -0.78 -55.00
CA GLY A 147 -22.52 -1.03 -55.07
C GLY A 147 -22.00 -1.65 -53.76
N GLY A 148 -21.47 -2.87 -53.84
CA GLY A 148 -21.17 -3.73 -52.69
C GLY A 148 -20.31 -3.09 -51.58
N SER A 149 -20.78 -3.26 -50.33
CA SER A 149 -20.21 -2.79 -49.06
C SER A 149 -18.70 -3.05 -48.86
N THR A 150 -18.12 -4.03 -49.55
CA THR A 150 -16.69 -4.35 -49.46
C THR A 150 -15.78 -3.39 -50.23
N ALA A 151 -16.24 -2.80 -51.35
CA ALA A 151 -15.43 -1.86 -52.12
C ALA A 151 -15.33 -0.48 -51.43
N ASN A 152 -16.42 -0.06 -50.76
CA ASN A 152 -16.45 1.18 -50.00
C ASN A 152 -15.68 1.08 -48.66
N PHE A 153 -15.57 -0.10 -48.03
CA PHE A 153 -14.74 -0.27 -46.83
C PHE A 153 -13.24 -0.10 -47.13
N VAL A 154 -12.73 -0.72 -48.20
CA VAL A 154 -11.32 -0.60 -48.61
C VAL A 154 -10.98 0.84 -49.03
N SER A 155 -11.87 1.50 -49.77
CA SER A 155 -11.70 2.91 -50.17
C SER A 155 -11.76 3.86 -48.96
N SER A 156 -12.61 3.57 -47.97
CA SER A 156 -12.69 4.35 -46.74
C SER A 156 -11.49 4.13 -45.81
N LEU A 157 -10.92 2.91 -45.76
CA LEU A 157 -9.71 2.61 -44.99
C LEU A 157 -8.46 3.30 -45.58
N ILE A 158 -8.37 3.38 -46.91
CA ILE A 158 -7.31 4.13 -47.62
C ILE A 158 -7.46 5.65 -47.43
N LYS A 159 -8.70 6.16 -47.31
CA LYS A 159 -8.98 7.59 -47.06
C LYS A 159 -8.93 7.99 -45.58
N SER A 160 -9.13 7.06 -44.65
CA SER A 160 -9.13 7.32 -43.20
C SER A 160 -7.77 7.22 -42.56
N LEU A 161 -6.76 6.72 -43.27
CA LEU A 161 -5.37 6.89 -42.89
C LEU A 161 -4.96 8.30 -43.33
N PRO A 162 -4.80 9.27 -42.40
CA PRO A 162 -4.12 10.51 -42.75
C PRO A 162 -2.77 10.11 -43.34
N PRO A 163 -2.27 10.80 -44.39
CA PRO A 163 -0.97 10.47 -44.96
C PRO A 163 0.04 10.39 -43.83
N VAL A 164 0.51 9.17 -43.51
CA VAL A 164 1.37 8.93 -42.33
C VAL A 164 2.63 9.80 -42.43
N HIS A 165 3.02 10.12 -43.67
CA HIS A 165 4.07 11.07 -44.04
C HIS A 165 3.79 12.53 -43.60
N ASP A 166 2.55 13.02 -43.67
CA ASP A 166 2.20 14.39 -43.27
C ASP A 166 2.11 14.52 -41.75
N VAL A 167 1.58 13.50 -41.07
CA VAL A 167 1.55 13.46 -39.60
C VAL A 167 2.96 13.30 -39.02
N ALA A 168 3.82 12.49 -39.64
CA ALA A 168 5.20 12.30 -39.22
C ALA A 168 6.05 13.58 -39.45
N LYS A 169 5.85 14.29 -40.58
CA LYS A 169 6.49 15.60 -40.81
C LYS A 169 6.03 16.67 -39.81
N MET A 170 4.74 16.73 -39.46
CA MET A 170 4.26 17.65 -38.41
C MET A 170 4.80 17.30 -37.02
N ALA A 171 5.11 16.03 -36.76
CA ALA A 171 5.70 15.55 -35.51
C ALA A 171 7.26 15.59 -35.50
N GLY A 172 7.90 16.07 -36.58
CA GLY A 172 9.36 16.19 -36.67
C GLY A 172 10.11 14.87 -36.86
N VAL A 173 9.45 13.84 -37.39
CA VAL A 173 10.00 12.50 -37.61
C VAL A 173 10.06 12.19 -39.10
N ASP A 174 11.27 12.02 -39.65
CA ASP A 174 11.47 11.53 -41.01
C ASP A 174 11.31 10.01 -41.05
N LEU A 175 10.32 9.53 -41.79
CA LEU A 175 10.08 8.11 -42.02
C LEU A 175 10.98 7.58 -43.15
N PRO A 176 11.53 6.36 -43.03
CA PRO A 176 12.42 5.77 -44.04
C PRO A 176 11.70 5.43 -45.36
N ASP A 177 12.40 5.61 -46.49
CA ASP A 177 11.90 5.56 -47.88
C ASP A 177 11.19 4.25 -48.32
N TYR A 178 11.28 3.19 -47.51
CA TYR A 178 10.60 1.91 -47.78
C TYR A 178 9.07 2.00 -47.63
N LEU A 179 8.53 3.02 -46.93
CA LEU A 179 7.09 3.22 -46.76
C LEU A 179 6.39 3.91 -47.95
N GLY A 180 7.13 4.16 -49.04
CA GLY A 180 6.61 4.67 -50.30
C GLY A 180 6.63 6.19 -50.37
N SER A 181 7.38 6.72 -51.34
CA SER A 181 7.37 8.14 -51.69
C SER A 181 6.09 8.51 -52.43
N MET A 182 5.39 9.56 -52.00
CA MET A 182 4.36 10.18 -52.83
C MET A 182 5.03 10.76 -54.08
N LYS A 183 4.61 10.29 -55.26
CA LYS A 183 4.92 10.95 -56.53
C LYS A 183 4.00 12.17 -56.61
N GLU A 184 4.56 13.37 -56.52
CA GLU A 184 3.83 14.60 -56.75
C GLU A 184 3.39 14.64 -58.23
N GLU A 185 2.08 14.72 -58.45
CA GLU A 185 1.47 15.35 -59.62
C GLU A 185 0.55 16.47 -59.11
#